data_AF-A0A3S0IPF8-F1
#
_entry.id   AF-A0A3S0IPF8-F1
#
_cell.length_a   1.000
_cell.length_b   1.000
_cell.length_c   1.000
_cell.angle_alpha   90.00
_cell.angle_beta   90.00
_cell.angle_gamma   90.00
#
_symmetry.space_group_name_H-M   'P 1'
#
loop_
_entity.id
_entity.type
_entity.pdbx_description
1 polymer ?
#
loop_
_entity_poly.entity_id
_entity_poly.type
_entity_poly.pdbx_seq_one_letter_code
_entity_poly.pdbx_strand_id
1 'polypeptide(L)'
;MKSWFIPANLLAAALLSVGCQHDSAVVRPVAGAPAVTAVSYHPAATTTRADADARTAERLAYAEDLLRHKNTRQLPSHLRRRRYQSLKQLHAYRTAAQFPVLPAYSGQRQPCLRDAEGRVDALGYLMQQSGSPALLEQLSRQYPGTRIETIKDAGLKHWVQMSGLTLEECALIQGVN
;
A
#
# COMPACT_ATOMS: atom_id res chain seq x y z
N MET A 1 8.33 -10.82 62.23
CA MET A 1 8.62 -9.93 63.37
C MET A 1 9.86 -9.11 63.05
N LYS A 2 9.78 -7.78 63.24
CA LYS A 2 10.82 -6.72 63.19
C LYS A 2 11.42 -6.42 61.79
N SER A 3 11.12 -5.29 61.11
CA SER A 3 11.29 -3.84 61.47
C SER A 3 12.78 -3.53 61.67
N TRP A 4 13.45 -2.52 61.11
CA TRP A 4 13.23 -1.33 60.25
C TRP A 4 14.62 -0.64 60.27
N PHE A 5 15.05 0.10 59.25
CA PHE A 5 15.72 1.41 59.41
C PHE A 5 16.06 2.04 58.06
N ILE A 6 15.63 3.29 57.96
CA ILE A 6 15.77 4.25 56.87
C ILE A 6 17.09 5.02 57.09
N PRO A 7 17.67 5.64 56.05
CA PRO A 7 17.92 7.07 56.22
C PRO A 7 17.32 7.92 55.10
N ALA A 8 16.78 9.04 55.55
CA ALA A 8 16.24 10.16 54.79
C ALA A 8 17.37 11.12 54.40
N ASN A 9 17.22 11.76 53.24
CA ASN A 9 17.57 13.15 52.91
C ASN A 9 17.19 13.36 51.42
N LEU A 10 16.10 14.03 51.06
CA LEU A 10 15.78 15.46 51.18
C LEU A 10 16.70 16.31 50.28
N LEU A 11 16.27 16.48 49.02
CA LEU A 11 16.57 17.68 48.24
C LEU A 11 15.51 17.91 47.17
N ALA A 12 15.09 19.16 47.09
CA ALA A 12 13.90 19.68 46.46
C ALA A 12 14.15 20.16 45.01
N ALA A 13 13.03 20.51 44.36
CA ALA A 13 12.93 21.35 43.15
C ALA A 13 13.45 20.69 41.86
N ALA A 14 12.87 20.88 40.68
CA ALA A 14 11.88 21.83 40.20
C ALA A 14 11.15 21.22 38.97
N LEU A 15 9.87 21.54 38.80
CA LEU A 15 9.12 21.31 37.55
C LEU A 15 9.71 22.21 36.45
N LEU A 16 10.19 21.64 35.35
CA LEU A 16 10.34 22.35 34.08
C LEU A 16 9.70 21.52 32.98
N SER A 17 8.42 21.81 32.77
CA SER A 17 7.71 21.58 31.51
C SER A 17 8.47 22.26 30.38
N VAL A 18 9.07 21.48 29.48
CA VAL A 18 9.51 21.99 28.17
C VAL A 18 8.25 22.14 27.32
N GLY A 19 7.58 23.28 27.50
CA GLY A 19 6.67 23.80 26.49
C GLY A 19 7.51 24.44 25.38
N CYS A 20 7.49 23.87 24.18
CA CYS A 20 7.92 24.60 22.99
C CYS A 20 6.91 25.73 22.75
N GLN A 21 7.18 26.90 23.32
CA GLN A 21 6.52 28.14 22.91
C GLN A 21 6.97 28.44 21.47
N HIS A 22 6.03 28.35 20.53
CA HIS A 22 6.18 28.93 19.21
C HIS A 22 6.24 30.45 19.38
N ASP A 23 7.44 31.01 19.21
CA ASP A 23 7.64 32.44 19.11
C ASP A 23 7.04 32.90 17.77
N SER A 24 5.78 33.34 17.82
CA SER A 24 5.16 34.04 16.70
C SER A 24 5.74 35.44 16.67
N ALA A 25 6.81 35.62 15.90
CA ALA A 25 7.32 36.95 15.59
C ALA A 25 6.22 37.75 14.88
N VAL A 26 5.52 38.61 15.63
CA VAL A 26 4.61 39.60 15.09
C VAL A 26 5.47 40.65 14.40
N VAL A 27 5.61 40.52 13.09
CA VAL A 27 6.18 41.55 12.22
C VAL A 27 5.25 42.78 12.29
N ARG A 28 5.74 43.89 12.85
CA ARG A 28 5.04 45.18 12.77
C ARG A 28 5.13 45.67 11.32
N PRO A 29 4.03 46.08 10.68
CA PRO A 29 4.10 46.64 9.34
C PRO A 29 4.75 48.02 9.38
N VAL A 30 5.86 48.18 8.67
CA VAL A 30 6.32 49.50 8.22
C VAL A 30 5.35 49.95 7.12
N ALA A 31 4.67 51.06 7.35
CA ALA A 31 3.80 51.68 6.37
C ALA A 31 4.62 52.08 5.13
N GLY A 32 4.28 51.52 3.96
CA GLY A 32 4.80 52.01 2.67
C GLY A 32 5.29 50.98 1.65
N ALA A 33 5.25 49.68 1.93
CA ALA A 33 5.58 48.67 0.91
C ALA A 33 4.30 48.21 0.16
N PRO A 34 4.31 48.11 -1.18
CA PRO A 34 3.19 47.51 -1.90
C PRO A 34 3.02 46.08 -1.40
N ALA A 35 1.78 45.73 -1.03
CA ALA A 35 1.43 44.40 -0.58
C ALA A 35 1.69 43.40 -1.72
N VAL A 36 2.87 42.77 -1.71
CA VAL A 36 3.10 41.56 -2.49
C VAL A 36 2.25 40.50 -1.81
N THR A 37 1.05 40.28 -2.32
CA THR A 37 0.27 39.09 -1.99
C THR A 37 1.16 37.90 -2.23
N ALA A 38 1.55 37.21 -1.14
CA ALA A 38 2.19 35.92 -1.22
C ALA A 38 1.21 34.98 -1.91
N VAL A 39 1.36 34.83 -3.23
CA VAL A 39 0.71 33.77 -3.98
C VAL A 39 1.23 32.49 -3.35
N SER A 40 0.39 31.87 -2.53
CA SER A 40 0.66 30.54 -2.02
C SER A 40 0.58 29.61 -3.22
N TYR A 41 1.72 29.38 -3.87
CA TYR A 41 1.84 28.35 -4.88
C TYR A 41 1.70 27.02 -4.15
N HIS A 42 0.48 26.49 -4.12
CA HIS A 42 0.24 25.07 -3.89
C HIS A 42 0.33 24.41 -5.26
N PRO A 43 1.50 23.89 -5.69
CA PRO A 43 1.46 22.94 -6.79
C PRO A 43 0.64 21.76 -6.26
N ALA A 44 -0.56 21.58 -6.77
CA ALA A 44 -1.17 20.27 -6.77
C ALA A 44 -0.12 19.37 -7.43
N ALA A 45 0.60 18.57 -6.65
CA ALA A 45 1.71 17.78 -7.16
C ALA A 45 1.16 16.85 -8.24
N THR A 46 1.36 17.22 -9.51
CA THR A 46 1.00 16.42 -10.67
C THR A 46 1.90 15.20 -10.61
N THR A 47 1.39 14.11 -10.03
CA THR A 47 2.11 12.83 -10.02
C THR A 47 2.35 12.43 -11.46
N THR A 48 3.62 12.26 -11.87
CA THR A 48 3.93 11.76 -13.20
C THR A 48 3.63 10.27 -13.31
N ARG A 49 3.52 9.76 -14.53
CA ARG A 49 3.37 8.31 -14.74
C ARG A 49 4.52 7.53 -14.11
N ALA A 50 5.75 8.02 -14.24
CA ALA A 50 6.93 7.40 -13.67
C ALA A 50 6.85 7.31 -12.13
N ASP A 51 6.37 8.37 -11.46
CA ASP A 51 6.19 8.37 -10.01
C ASP A 51 5.10 7.38 -9.56
N ALA A 52 4.01 7.27 -10.33
CA ALA A 52 2.95 6.30 -10.06
C ALA A 52 3.43 4.84 -10.22
N ASP A 53 4.26 4.59 -11.24
CA ASP A 53 4.86 3.28 -11.48
C ASP A 53 5.89 2.93 -10.40
N ALA A 54 6.74 3.88 -10.01
CA ALA A 54 7.69 3.70 -8.92
C ALA A 54 6.98 3.35 -7.60
N ARG A 55 5.92 4.09 -7.23
CA ARG A 55 5.09 3.79 -6.05
C ARG A 55 4.42 2.41 -6.14
N THR A 56 3.97 2.02 -7.33
CA THR A 56 3.38 0.70 -7.54
C THR A 56 4.42 -0.40 -7.35
N ALA A 57 5.63 -0.23 -7.91
CA ALA A 57 6.73 -1.19 -7.78
C ALA A 57 7.19 -1.33 -6.33
N GLU A 58 7.33 -0.21 -5.60
CA GLU A 58 7.73 -0.18 -4.19
C GLU A 58 6.70 -0.90 -3.30
N ARG A 59 5.40 -0.57 -3.46
CA ARG A 59 4.32 -1.25 -2.74
C ARG A 59 4.31 -2.75 -3.01
N LEU A 60 4.51 -3.16 -4.26
CA LEU A 60 4.58 -4.57 -4.62
C LEU A 60 5.83 -5.25 -4.04
N ALA A 61 6.96 -4.55 -3.95
CA ALA A 61 8.16 -5.06 -3.28
C ALA A 61 7.91 -5.28 -1.79
N TYR A 62 7.24 -4.34 -1.12
CA TYR A 62 6.81 -4.50 0.27
C TYR A 62 5.87 -5.70 0.46
N ALA A 63 4.84 -5.82 -0.38
CA ALA A 63 3.92 -6.95 -0.33
C ALA A 63 4.66 -8.29 -0.57
N GLU A 64 5.53 -8.35 -1.57
CA GLU A 64 6.35 -9.53 -1.84
C GLU A 64 7.19 -9.93 -0.61
N ASP A 65 7.90 -8.98 -0.02
CA ASP A 65 8.77 -9.22 1.15
C ASP A 65 7.98 -9.75 2.35
N LEU A 66 6.86 -9.09 2.68
CA LEU A 66 5.98 -9.51 3.76
C LEU A 66 5.48 -10.95 3.54
N LEU A 67 5.08 -11.28 2.31
CA LEU A 67 4.54 -12.59 1.99
C LEU A 67 5.60 -13.70 1.94
N ARG A 68 6.86 -13.36 1.65
CA ARG A 68 8.00 -14.29 1.70
C ARG A 68 8.38 -14.66 3.13
N HIS A 69 8.24 -13.73 4.08
CA HIS A 69 8.57 -13.96 5.48
C HIS A 69 7.45 -14.63 6.29
N LYS A 70 6.23 -14.72 5.74
CA LYS A 70 5.10 -15.36 6.41
C LYS A 70 5.31 -16.87 6.59
N ASN A 71 4.96 -17.38 7.77
CA ASN A 71 5.02 -18.81 8.06
C ASN A 71 3.96 -19.57 7.23
N THR A 72 4.41 -20.56 6.46
CA THR A 72 3.58 -21.36 5.56
C THR A 72 3.62 -22.85 5.88
N ARG A 73 4.13 -23.24 7.06
CA ARG A 73 4.29 -24.66 7.45
C ARG A 73 2.96 -25.42 7.47
N GLN A 74 1.85 -24.74 7.73
CA GLN A 74 0.51 -25.32 7.73
C GLN A 74 -0.07 -25.55 6.33
N LEU A 75 0.52 -24.95 5.28
CA LEU A 75 0.06 -25.17 3.91
C LEU A 75 0.53 -26.56 3.41
N PRO A 76 -0.35 -27.30 2.72
CA PRO A 76 0.04 -28.48 1.95
C PRO A 76 1.24 -28.20 1.04
N SER A 77 2.10 -29.21 0.85
CA SER A 77 3.36 -29.04 0.11
C SER A 77 3.17 -28.51 -1.32
N HIS A 78 2.07 -28.88 -1.99
CA HIS A 78 1.74 -28.39 -3.31
C HIS A 78 1.32 -26.91 -3.30
N LEU A 79 0.55 -26.44 -2.31
CA LEU A 79 0.18 -25.03 -2.17
C LEU A 79 1.39 -24.17 -1.78
N ARG A 80 2.32 -24.69 -0.97
CA ARG A 80 3.60 -24.00 -0.72
C ARG A 80 4.39 -23.79 -2.01
N ARG A 81 4.44 -24.79 -2.89
CA ARG A 81 5.08 -24.65 -4.22
C ARG A 81 4.36 -23.61 -5.07
N ARG A 82 3.02 -23.64 -5.11
CA ARG A 82 2.23 -22.63 -5.84
C ARG A 82 2.49 -21.22 -5.32
N ARG A 83 2.47 -21.02 -4.00
CA ARG A 83 2.82 -19.73 -3.37
C ARG A 83 4.21 -19.25 -3.77
N TYR A 84 5.22 -20.11 -3.70
CA TYR A 84 6.58 -19.75 -4.11
C TYR A 84 6.65 -19.31 -5.58
N GLN A 85 5.97 -20.04 -6.47
CA GLN A 85 5.89 -19.66 -7.88
C GLN A 85 5.16 -18.34 -8.08
N SER A 86 4.04 -18.11 -7.39
CA SER A 86 3.31 -16.84 -7.42
C SER A 86 4.20 -15.67 -6.98
N LEU A 87 4.97 -15.81 -5.90
CA LEU A 87 5.87 -14.75 -5.43
C LEU A 87 7.06 -14.53 -6.38
N LYS A 88 7.55 -15.58 -7.05
CA LYS A 88 8.54 -15.45 -8.13
C LYS A 88 7.98 -14.69 -9.34
N GLN A 89 6.74 -14.98 -9.73
CA GLN A 89 6.05 -14.28 -10.81
C GLN A 89 5.74 -12.83 -10.44
N LEU A 90 5.34 -12.57 -9.20
CA LEU A 90 5.14 -11.22 -8.67
C LEU A 90 6.41 -10.38 -8.76
N HIS A 91 7.55 -10.98 -8.40
CA HIS A 91 8.87 -10.36 -8.53
C HIS A 91 9.14 -9.94 -9.98
N ALA A 92 9.00 -10.87 -10.93
CA ALA A 92 9.21 -10.61 -12.35
C ALA A 92 8.29 -9.51 -12.90
N TYR A 93 7.02 -9.52 -12.49
CA TYR A 93 6.06 -8.50 -12.87
C TYR A 93 6.45 -7.11 -12.37
N ARG A 94 6.76 -6.97 -11.06
CA ARG A 94 7.08 -5.65 -10.50
C ARG A 94 8.40 -5.08 -11.02
N THR A 95 9.36 -5.92 -11.39
CA THR A 95 10.65 -5.46 -11.95
C THR A 95 10.54 -5.12 -13.43
N ALA A 96 9.61 -5.72 -14.16
CA ALA A 96 9.29 -5.33 -15.54
C ALA A 96 8.54 -3.99 -15.63
N ALA A 97 7.89 -3.55 -14.55
CA ALA A 97 7.20 -2.26 -14.41
C ALA A 97 6.11 -1.97 -15.48
N GLN A 98 5.48 -3.02 -16.03
CA GLN A 98 4.40 -2.90 -17.03
C GLN A 98 3.02 -2.79 -16.36
N PHE A 99 2.82 -1.73 -15.58
CA PHE A 99 1.58 -1.54 -14.81
C PHE A 99 0.43 -0.98 -15.66
N PRO A 100 -0.84 -1.21 -15.29
CA PRO A 100 -1.98 -0.59 -15.97
C PRO A 100 -1.97 0.94 -15.86
N VAL A 101 -2.56 1.65 -16.84
CA VAL A 101 -2.85 3.09 -16.73
C VAL A 101 -4.29 3.26 -16.26
N LEU A 102 -4.44 4.01 -15.17
CA LEU A 102 -5.73 4.36 -14.63
C LEU A 102 -6.05 5.82 -15.01
N PRO A 103 -7.30 6.14 -15.39
CA PRO A 103 -7.70 7.50 -15.68
C PRO A 103 -7.47 8.41 -14.47
N ALA A 104 -6.89 9.59 -14.69
CA ALA A 104 -6.63 10.56 -13.62
C ALA A 104 -7.90 11.22 -13.05
N TYR A 105 -9.06 11.02 -13.69
CA TYR A 105 -10.27 11.83 -13.50
C TYR A 105 -11.02 11.62 -12.17
N SER A 106 -10.81 10.51 -11.45
CA SER A 106 -11.58 10.21 -10.23
C SER A 106 -10.90 10.65 -8.94
N GLY A 107 -9.69 11.19 -8.97
CA GLY A 107 -8.91 11.54 -7.75
C GLY A 107 -8.57 10.35 -6.83
N GLN A 108 -9.09 9.16 -7.12
CA GLN A 108 -8.89 7.91 -6.40
C GLN A 108 -8.51 6.81 -7.38
N ARG A 109 -7.46 6.06 -7.04
CA ARG A 109 -6.98 4.92 -7.79
C ARG A 109 -7.96 3.76 -7.63
N GLN A 110 -8.75 3.46 -8.66
CA GLN A 110 -9.64 2.30 -8.63
C GLN A 110 -8.84 1.02 -8.92
N PRO A 111 -9.11 -0.09 -8.20
CA PRO A 111 -8.57 -1.39 -8.56
C PRO A 111 -9.01 -1.79 -9.97
N CYS A 112 -8.10 -2.35 -10.77
CA CYS A 112 -8.45 -2.97 -12.03
C CYS A 112 -7.62 -4.24 -12.18
N LEU A 113 -8.24 -5.31 -12.70
CA LEU A 113 -7.48 -6.50 -13.09
C LEU A 113 -6.89 -6.35 -14.49
N ARG A 114 -7.50 -5.48 -15.31
CA ARG A 114 -7.10 -5.14 -16.67
C ARG A 114 -7.57 -3.72 -16.99
N ASP A 115 -6.73 -2.91 -17.63
CA ASP A 115 -7.12 -1.59 -18.14
C ASP A 115 -7.68 -1.63 -19.56
N ALA A 116 -8.02 -0.45 -20.09
CA ALA A 116 -8.59 -0.29 -21.43
C ALA A 116 -7.61 -0.70 -22.55
N GLU A 117 -6.31 -0.58 -22.33
CA GLU A 117 -5.26 -1.00 -23.27
C GLU A 117 -4.90 -2.48 -23.14
N GLY A 118 -5.55 -3.20 -22.21
CA GLY A 118 -5.38 -4.63 -22.02
C GLY A 118 -4.21 -5.02 -21.11
N ARG A 119 -3.52 -4.07 -20.48
CA ARG A 119 -2.50 -4.35 -19.46
C ARG A 119 -3.18 -4.86 -18.21
N VAL A 120 -2.57 -5.86 -17.59
CA VAL A 120 -3.10 -6.49 -16.38
C VAL A 120 -2.38 -5.97 -15.14
N ASP A 121 -3.07 -5.91 -14.02
CA ASP A 121 -2.42 -5.61 -12.75
C ASP A 121 -1.63 -6.82 -12.22
N ALA A 122 -1.01 -6.67 -11.04
CA ALA A 122 -0.23 -7.74 -10.44
C ALA A 122 -1.07 -9.01 -10.22
N LEU A 123 -2.32 -8.86 -9.79
CA LEU A 123 -3.18 -10.01 -9.51
C LEU A 123 -3.66 -10.70 -10.80
N GLY A 124 -4.05 -9.92 -11.80
CA GLY A 124 -4.39 -10.41 -13.13
C GLY A 124 -3.22 -11.10 -13.81
N TYR A 125 -2.00 -10.58 -13.65
CA TYR A 125 -0.78 -11.25 -14.10
C TYR A 125 -0.62 -12.62 -13.43
N LEU A 126 -0.78 -12.72 -12.10
CA LEU A 126 -0.70 -14.02 -11.40
C LEU A 126 -1.79 -14.99 -11.88
N MET A 127 -3.00 -14.53 -12.19
CA MET A 127 -4.05 -15.36 -12.78
C MET A 127 -3.63 -15.90 -14.16
N GLN A 128 -3.04 -15.07 -15.02
CA GLN A 128 -2.52 -15.53 -16.32
C GLN A 128 -1.42 -16.58 -16.14
N GLN A 129 -0.42 -16.31 -15.30
CA GLN A 129 0.72 -17.21 -15.09
C GLN A 129 0.34 -18.52 -14.40
N SER A 130 -0.78 -18.56 -13.69
CA SER A 130 -1.34 -19.78 -13.08
C SER A 130 -2.30 -20.54 -13.99
N GLY A 131 -2.48 -20.11 -15.25
CA GLY A 131 -3.33 -20.79 -16.23
C GLY A 131 -4.81 -20.44 -16.13
N SER A 132 -5.16 -19.27 -15.59
CA SER A 132 -6.54 -18.80 -15.41
C SER A 132 -6.89 -17.52 -16.22
N PRO A 133 -6.52 -17.40 -17.51
CA PRO A 133 -6.83 -16.21 -18.30
C PRO A 133 -8.34 -16.00 -18.53
N ALA A 134 -9.13 -17.09 -18.64
CA ALA A 134 -10.57 -17.00 -18.80
C ALA A 134 -11.27 -16.45 -17.54
N LEU A 135 -10.80 -16.85 -16.35
CA LEU A 135 -11.28 -16.30 -15.08
C LEU A 135 -10.93 -14.81 -14.97
N LEU A 136 -9.71 -14.42 -15.33
CA LEU A 136 -9.32 -13.02 -15.41
C LEU A 136 -10.27 -12.22 -16.31
N GLU A 137 -10.53 -12.70 -17.52
CA GLU A 137 -11.44 -12.04 -18.47
C GLU A 137 -12.85 -11.89 -17.90
N GLN A 138 -13.39 -12.95 -17.29
CA GLN A 138 -14.68 -12.92 -16.63
C GLN A 138 -14.72 -11.86 -15.52
N LEU A 139 -13.75 -11.87 -14.61
CA LEU A 139 -13.71 -10.95 -13.48
C LEU A 139 -13.51 -9.50 -13.91
N SER A 140 -12.63 -9.24 -14.89
CA SER A 140 -12.41 -7.90 -15.45
C SER A 140 -13.69 -7.31 -16.04
N ARG A 141 -14.57 -8.14 -16.64
CA ARG A 141 -15.84 -7.70 -17.21
C ARG A 141 -16.94 -7.51 -16.18
N GLN A 142 -17.05 -8.43 -15.22
CA GLN A 142 -18.16 -8.45 -14.27
C GLN A 142 -17.94 -7.52 -13.08
N TYR A 143 -16.67 -7.28 -12.70
CA TYR A 143 -16.32 -6.53 -11.50
C TYR A 143 -15.27 -5.43 -11.78
N PRO A 144 -15.51 -4.53 -12.75
CA PRO A 144 -14.60 -3.41 -13.00
C PRO A 144 -14.50 -2.52 -11.75
N GLY A 145 -13.33 -1.94 -11.47
CA GLY A 145 -13.17 -1.02 -10.34
C GLY A 145 -13.27 -1.66 -8.96
N THR A 146 -13.34 -3.00 -8.86
CA THR A 146 -13.74 -3.69 -7.63
C THR A 146 -12.54 -4.31 -6.91
N ARG A 147 -12.54 -4.19 -5.56
CA ARG A 147 -11.57 -4.84 -4.69
C ARG A 147 -11.77 -6.35 -4.70
N ILE A 148 -10.70 -7.12 -4.82
CA ILE A 148 -10.80 -8.57 -5.00
C ILE A 148 -11.53 -9.26 -3.83
N GLU A 149 -11.35 -8.77 -2.61
CA GLU A 149 -11.94 -9.33 -1.40
C GLU A 149 -13.45 -9.10 -1.28
N THR A 150 -14.04 -8.18 -2.06
CA THR A 150 -15.49 -7.95 -2.06
C THR A 150 -16.22 -8.77 -3.11
N ILE A 151 -15.49 -9.39 -4.04
CA ILE A 151 -16.06 -10.18 -5.13
C ILE A 151 -16.54 -11.54 -4.61
N LYS A 152 -17.82 -11.82 -4.82
CA LYS A 152 -18.44 -13.12 -4.49
C LYS A 152 -18.54 -13.97 -5.77
N ASP A 153 -17.41 -14.53 -6.19
CA ASP A 153 -17.33 -15.39 -7.37
C ASP A 153 -16.75 -16.76 -7.01
N ALA A 154 -17.41 -17.83 -7.47
CA ALA A 154 -16.99 -19.20 -7.16
C ALA A 154 -15.65 -19.57 -7.82
N GLY A 155 -15.40 -19.06 -9.04
CA GLY A 155 -14.15 -19.25 -9.75
C GLY A 155 -12.99 -18.54 -9.06
N LEU A 156 -13.20 -17.30 -8.60
CA LEU A 156 -12.24 -16.56 -7.79
C LEU A 156 -11.92 -17.32 -6.49
N LYS A 157 -12.95 -17.75 -5.75
CA LYS A 157 -12.77 -18.52 -4.52
C LYS A 157 -11.92 -19.77 -4.76
N HIS A 158 -12.24 -20.52 -5.82
CA HIS A 158 -11.48 -21.71 -6.20
C HIS A 158 -10.03 -21.36 -6.56
N TRP A 159 -9.82 -20.33 -7.38
CA TRP A 159 -8.48 -19.89 -7.76
C TRP A 159 -7.63 -19.51 -6.54
N VAL A 160 -8.17 -18.74 -5.60
CA VAL A 160 -7.48 -18.38 -4.34
C VAL A 160 -7.07 -19.65 -3.58
N GLN A 161 -7.99 -20.60 -3.39
CA GLN A 161 -7.71 -21.87 -2.71
C GLN A 161 -6.57 -22.67 -3.38
N MET A 162 -6.45 -22.60 -4.70
CA MET A 162 -5.43 -23.32 -5.47
C MET A 162 -4.11 -22.56 -5.64
N SER A 163 -4.09 -21.25 -5.37
CA SER A 163 -2.94 -20.36 -5.58
C SER A 163 -1.86 -20.48 -4.49
N GLY A 164 -2.23 -20.94 -3.29
CA GLY A 164 -1.37 -20.87 -2.10
C GLY A 164 -1.28 -19.49 -1.45
N LEU A 165 -2.16 -18.56 -1.86
CA LEU A 165 -2.40 -17.25 -1.26
C LEU A 165 -3.75 -17.24 -0.54
N THR A 166 -3.90 -16.39 0.48
CA THR A 166 -5.23 -16.07 1.05
C THR A 166 -5.87 -14.90 0.29
N LEU A 167 -7.18 -14.72 0.44
CA LEU A 167 -7.89 -13.60 -0.17
C LEU A 167 -7.34 -12.24 0.30
N GLU A 168 -6.95 -12.15 1.57
CA GLU A 168 -6.31 -10.96 2.15
C GLU A 168 -4.95 -10.66 1.51
N GLU A 169 -4.18 -11.70 1.18
CA GLU A 169 -2.89 -11.54 0.50
C GLU A 169 -3.09 -11.13 -0.97
N CYS A 170 -4.14 -11.64 -1.62
CA CYS A 170 -4.54 -11.16 -2.94
C CYS A 170 -4.92 -9.67 -2.91
N ALA A 171 -5.67 -9.23 -1.89
CA ALA A 171 -6.02 -7.82 -1.68
C ALA A 171 -4.78 -6.96 -1.42
N LEU A 172 -3.83 -7.45 -0.61
CA LEU A 172 -2.54 -6.78 -0.38
C LEU A 172 -1.75 -6.59 -1.69
N ILE A 173 -1.71 -7.62 -2.55
CA ILE A 173 -1.03 -7.57 -3.85
C ILE A 173 -1.72 -6.58 -4.80
N GLN A 174 -3.06 -6.62 -4.90
CA GLN A 174 -3.84 -5.67 -5.70
C GLN A 174 -3.52 -4.23 -5.26
N GLY A 175 -3.47 -4.01 -3.95
CA GLY A 175 -3.14 -2.74 -3.33
C GLY A 175 -4.30 -1.75 -3.41
N VAL A 176 -4.40 -0.94 -2.37
CA VAL A 176 -5.43 0.09 -2.22
C VAL A 176 -4.85 1.14 -1.30
N ASN A 177 -4.51 2.30 -1.87
CA ASN A 177 -4.20 3.52 -1.15
C ASN A 177 -4.56 4.69 -2.06
#